data_AF-A0A959XRU1-F1
#
_entry.id   AF-A0A959XRU1-F1
#
_cell.length_a   1.000
_cell.length_b   1.000
_cell.length_c   1.000
_cell.angle_alpha   90.00
_cell.angle_beta   90.00
_cell.angle_gamma   90.00
#
_symmetry.space_group_name_H-M   'P 1'
#
loop_
_entity.id
_entity.type
_entity.pdbx_description
1 polymer ?
#
loop_
_entity_poly.entity_id
_entity_poly.type
_entity_poly.pdbx_seq_one_letter_code
_entity_poly.pdbx_strand_id
1 'polypeptide(L)'
;MLGLKLPTDPRWVRLVEGDLQEVLTDHAWCEQKAASNAISLIVKHPELTDLVEELTRIAQEEMAHFGQVLEKIRARGFTLGPERRDHYVNDILQFVRKDGTREERL
;
A
#
# COMPACT_ATOMS: atom_id res chain seq x y z
N MET A 1 -10.03 5.74 15.63
CA MET A 1 -9.78 4.28 15.75
C MET A 1 -9.98 3.66 14.37
N LEU A 2 -9.09 2.77 13.92
CA LEU A 2 -8.94 2.33 12.50
C LEU A 2 -10.05 1.42 11.92
N GLY A 3 -11.16 1.21 12.62
CA GLY A 3 -12.31 0.43 12.10
C GLY A 3 -12.08 -1.09 11.93
N LEU A 4 -10.94 -1.62 12.36
CA LEU A 4 -10.59 -3.05 12.26
C LEU A 4 -11.52 -3.93 13.10
N LYS A 5 -11.89 -5.10 12.56
CA LYS A 5 -12.82 -6.06 13.23
C LYS A 5 -12.14 -6.99 14.22
N LEU A 6 -10.86 -7.27 14.01
CA LEU A 6 -10.06 -8.20 14.82
C LEU A 6 -8.64 -7.64 15.01
N PRO A 7 -7.98 -7.94 16.13
CA PRO A 7 -6.56 -7.64 16.30
C PRO A 7 -5.71 -8.54 15.40
N THR A 8 -4.49 -8.08 15.08
CA THR A 8 -3.48 -8.92 14.42
C THR A 8 -3.17 -10.14 15.28
N ASP A 9 -3.20 -11.33 14.68
CA ASP A 9 -2.86 -12.58 15.37
C ASP A 9 -1.41 -12.52 15.89
N PRO A 10 -1.14 -12.74 17.18
CA PRO A 10 0.23 -12.73 17.73
C PRO A 10 1.19 -13.71 17.06
N ARG A 11 0.67 -14.75 16.37
CA ARG A 11 1.48 -15.66 15.55
C ARG A 11 2.16 -14.96 14.38
N TRP A 12 1.56 -13.89 13.85
CA TRP A 12 2.11 -13.14 12.72
C TRP A 12 3.50 -12.58 13.05
N VAL A 13 3.69 -12.03 14.25
CA VAL A 13 4.99 -11.51 14.70
C VAL A 13 6.06 -12.60 14.71
N ARG A 14 5.73 -13.81 15.18
CA ARG A 14 6.66 -14.95 15.18
C ARG A 14 7.06 -15.41 13.78
N LEU A 15 6.17 -15.27 12.80
CA LEU A 15 6.47 -15.58 11.40
C LEU A 15 7.41 -14.52 10.80
N VAL A 16 7.16 -13.24 11.10
CA VAL A 16 8.00 -12.11 10.68
C VAL A 16 9.44 -12.25 11.20
N GLU A 17 9.62 -12.74 12.43
CA GLU A 17 10.95 -13.00 13.00
C GLU A 17 11.75 -14.04 12.21
N GLY A 18 11.08 -14.93 11.45
CA GLY A 18 11.73 -15.96 10.63
C GLY A 18 12.36 -15.44 9.33
N ASP A 19 11.81 -14.37 8.74
CA ASP A 19 12.36 -13.73 7.54
C ASP A 19 12.01 -12.23 7.50
N LEU A 20 12.83 -11.42 8.18
CA LEU A 20 12.64 -9.98 8.20
C LEU A 20 12.91 -9.31 6.84
N GLN A 21 13.77 -9.90 6.01
CA GLN A 21 14.08 -9.34 4.69
C GLN A 21 12.86 -9.43 3.78
N GLU A 22 12.15 -10.55 3.83
CA GLU A 22 10.90 -10.77 3.12
C GLU A 22 9.85 -9.72 3.51
N VAL A 23 9.69 -9.48 4.82
CA VAL A 23 8.70 -8.54 5.35
C VAL A 23 9.02 -7.09 4.97
N LEU A 24 10.29 -6.70 5.04
CA LEU A 24 10.71 -5.37 4.60
C LEU A 24 10.55 -5.19 3.09
N THR A 25 10.79 -6.23 2.29
CA THR A 25 10.54 -6.21 0.85
C THR A 25 9.06 -6.00 0.56
N ASP A 26 8.19 -6.79 1.21
CA ASP A 26 6.74 -6.66 1.06
C ASP A 26 6.24 -5.27 1.51
N HIS A 27 6.73 -4.77 2.64
CA HIS A 27 6.42 -3.44 3.14
C HIS A 27 6.81 -2.36 2.14
N ALA A 28 8.03 -2.40 1.58
CA ALA A 28 8.45 -1.44 0.56
C ALA A 28 7.46 -1.44 -0.62
N TRP A 29 7.10 -2.62 -1.13
CA TRP A 29 6.12 -2.69 -2.22
C TRP A 29 4.73 -2.22 -1.82
N CYS A 30 4.30 -2.40 -0.58
CA CYS A 30 3.05 -1.83 -0.07
C CYS A 30 3.04 -0.30 -0.15
N GLU A 31 4.11 0.38 0.24
CA GLU A 31 4.18 1.86 0.15
C GLU A 31 4.15 2.33 -1.30
N GLN A 32 4.92 1.67 -2.18
CA GLN A 32 4.92 2.00 -3.61
C GLN A 32 3.53 1.78 -4.25
N LYS A 33 2.84 0.69 -3.90
CA LYS A 33 1.48 0.40 -4.37
C LYS A 33 0.48 1.43 -3.86
N ALA A 34 0.61 1.89 -2.61
CA ALA A 34 -0.22 2.95 -2.06
C ALA A 34 -0.07 4.25 -2.86
N ALA A 35 1.18 4.68 -3.14
CA ALA A 35 1.46 5.82 -4.00
C ALA A 35 0.89 5.63 -5.42
N SER A 36 1.12 4.46 -6.02
CA SER A 36 0.62 4.11 -7.36
C SER A 36 -0.91 4.16 -7.43
N ASN A 37 -1.60 3.66 -6.40
CA ASN A 37 -3.06 3.71 -6.32
C ASN A 37 -3.57 5.15 -6.20
N ALA A 38 -2.92 5.99 -5.39
CA ALA A 38 -3.25 7.42 -5.30
C ALA A 38 -3.11 8.13 -6.65
N ILE A 39 -2.00 7.88 -7.37
CA ILE A 39 -1.79 8.40 -8.73
C ILE A 39 -2.87 7.90 -9.70
N SER A 40 -3.23 6.62 -9.61
CA SER A 40 -4.30 6.04 -10.45
C SER A 40 -5.63 6.75 -10.23
N LEU A 41 -5.98 7.04 -8.98
CA LEU A 41 -7.21 7.76 -8.64
C LEU A 41 -7.19 9.21 -9.13
N ILE A 42 -6.05 9.90 -9.04
CA ILE A 42 -5.87 11.25 -9.62
C ILE A 42 -6.15 11.24 -11.13
N VAL A 43 -5.56 10.29 -11.86
CA VAL A 43 -5.76 10.16 -13.32
C VAL A 43 -7.21 9.79 -13.65
N LYS A 44 -7.86 9.00 -12.81
CA LYS A 44 -9.25 8.57 -12.98
C LYS A 44 -10.27 9.64 -12.61
N HIS A 45 -9.93 10.64 -11.80
CA HIS A 45 -10.85 11.67 -11.30
C HIS A 45 -10.22 13.08 -11.23
N PRO A 46 -9.60 13.59 -12.31
CA PRO A 46 -8.92 14.89 -12.31
C PRO A 46 -9.86 16.08 -12.04
N GLU A 47 -11.17 15.91 -12.27
CA GLU A 47 -12.18 16.95 -12.01
C GLU A 47 -12.44 17.18 -10.52
N LEU A 48 -12.10 16.22 -9.64
CA LEU A 48 -12.31 16.33 -8.20
C LEU A 48 -11.07 16.95 -7.55
N THR A 49 -10.95 18.28 -7.66
CA THR A 49 -9.73 19.02 -7.26
C THR A 49 -9.29 18.76 -5.83
N ASP A 50 -10.22 18.69 -4.88
CA ASP A 50 -9.91 18.44 -3.47
C ASP A 50 -9.34 17.03 -3.27
N LEU A 51 -9.89 16.03 -3.98
CA LEU A 51 -9.39 14.66 -3.98
C LEU A 51 -7.98 14.60 -4.59
N VAL A 52 -7.77 15.31 -5.70
CA VAL A 52 -6.47 15.37 -6.37
C VAL A 52 -5.41 15.97 -5.45
N GLU A 53 -5.74 17.05 -4.74
CA GLU A 53 -4.80 17.69 -3.81
C GLU A 53 -4.40 16.74 -2.67
N GLU A 54 -5.37 16.10 -2.02
CA GLU A 54 -5.10 15.17 -0.92
C GLU A 54 -4.33 13.92 -1.39
N LEU A 55 -4.73 13.31 -2.51
CA LEU A 55 -4.03 12.15 -3.06
C LEU A 55 -2.61 12.47 -3.53
N THR A 56 -2.36 13.71 -3.96
CA THR A 56 -1.00 14.15 -4.32
C THR A 56 -0.10 14.17 -3.09
N ARG A 57 -0.60 14.67 -1.94
CA ARG A 57 0.14 14.64 -0.68
C ARG A 57 0.40 13.21 -0.21
N ILE A 58 -0.63 12.35 -0.27
CA ILE A 58 -0.50 10.93 0.08
C ILE A 58 0.55 10.24 -0.80
N ALA A 59 0.49 10.42 -2.13
CA ALA A 59 1.46 9.78 -3.03
C ALA A 59 2.91 10.20 -2.74
N GLN A 60 3.13 11.46 -2.36
CA GLN A 60 4.45 11.95 -1.95
C GLN A 60 4.91 11.34 -0.63
N GLU A 61 4.02 11.28 0.36
CA GLU A 61 4.30 10.68 1.67
C GLU A 61 4.66 9.19 1.54
N GLU A 62 3.87 8.43 0.78
CA GLU A 62 4.13 6.99 0.61
C GLU A 62 5.40 6.72 -0.20
N MET A 63 5.74 7.58 -1.16
CA MET A 63 7.05 7.46 -1.82
C MET A 63 8.22 7.82 -0.90
N ALA A 64 8.02 8.73 0.06
CA ALA A 64 9.02 8.97 1.10
C ALA A 64 9.15 7.75 2.02
N HIS A 65 8.03 7.12 2.42
CA HIS A 65 8.05 5.88 3.21
C HIS A 65 8.76 4.74 2.47
N PHE A 66 8.50 4.56 1.17
CA PHE A 66 9.24 3.60 0.34
C PHE A 66 10.75 3.81 0.45
N GLY A 67 11.21 5.05 0.26
CA GLY A 67 12.63 5.40 0.42
C GLY A 67 13.18 5.07 1.80
N GLN A 68 12.43 5.36 2.87
CA GLN A 68 12.82 5.03 4.24
C GLN A 68 12.94 3.52 4.47
N VAL A 69 12.04 2.71 3.91
CA VAL A 69 12.12 1.25 4.00
C VAL A 69 13.35 0.74 3.25
N LEU A 70 13.66 1.28 2.06
CA LEU A 70 14.87 0.93 1.33
C LEU A 70 16.16 1.23 2.12
N GLU A 71 16.22 2.35 2.85
CA GLU A 71 17.36 2.62 3.73
C GLU A 71 17.45 1.58 4.87
N LYS A 72 16.32 1.16 5.44
CA LYS A 72 16.31 0.12 6.48
C LYS A 72 16.75 -1.25 5.95
N ILE A 73 16.39 -1.59 4.71
CA ILE A 73 16.83 -2.79 4.00
C ILE A 73 18.35 -2.72 3.80
N ARG A 74 18.86 -1.62 3.23
CA ARG A 74 20.31 -1.40 3.00
C ARG A 74 21.12 -1.45 4.28
N ALA A 75 20.67 -0.78 5.34
CA ALA A 75 21.35 -0.74 6.63
C ALA A 75 21.50 -2.13 7.29
N ARG A 76 20.71 -3.12 6.87
CA ARG A 76 20.76 -4.52 7.33
C ARG A 76 21.59 -5.43 6.40
N GLY A 77 22.16 -4.89 5.33
CA GLY A 77 22.86 -5.68 4.31
C GLY A 77 21.93 -6.50 3.41
N PHE A 78 20.62 -6.21 3.43
CA PHE A 78 19.63 -6.87 2.59
C PHE A 78 19.51 -6.19 1.23
N THR A 79 18.87 -6.89 0.30
CA THR A 79 18.49 -6.36 -1.02
C THR A 79 16.96 -6.36 -1.15
N LEU A 80 16.44 -5.38 -1.89
CA LEU A 80 15.02 -5.35 -2.23
C LEU A 80 14.70 -6.56 -3.12
N GLY A 81 13.85 -7.46 -2.63
CA GLY A 81 13.37 -8.59 -3.40
C GLY A 81 12.30 -8.21 -4.44
N PRO A 82 11.91 -9.14 -5.31
CA PRO A 82 10.86 -8.90 -6.30
C PRO A 82 9.52 -8.60 -5.63
N GLU A 83 8.68 -7.83 -6.33
CA GLU A 83 7.28 -7.67 -5.96
C GLU A 83 6.56 -9.02 -6.03
N ARG A 84 5.59 -9.22 -5.12
CA ARG A 84 4.78 -10.43 -5.05
C ARG A 84 3.31 -10.09 -5.12
N ARG A 85 2.52 -11.08 -5.53
CA ARG A 85 1.07 -10.93 -5.61
C ARG A 85 0.48 -10.67 -4.24
N ASP A 86 -0.24 -9.57 -4.12
CA ASP A 86 -0.94 -9.19 -2.90
C ASP A 86 -2.32 -9.87 -2.84
N HIS A 87 -2.41 -11.01 -2.16
CA HIS A 87 -3.68 -11.72 -2.02
C HIS A 87 -4.71 -10.92 -1.23
N TYR A 88 -4.27 -10.21 -0.20
CA TYR A 88 -5.15 -9.45 0.69
C TYR A 88 -5.84 -8.30 -0.06
N VAL A 89 -5.08 -7.46 -0.77
CA VAL A 89 -5.65 -6.37 -1.56
C VAL A 89 -6.52 -6.92 -2.69
N ASN A 90 -6.10 -8.01 -3.34
CA ASN A 90 -6.91 -8.63 -4.40
C ASN A 90 -8.28 -9.12 -3.90
N ASP A 91 -8.35 -9.65 -2.68
CA ASP A 91 -9.61 -10.08 -2.08
C ASP A 91 -10.48 -8.88 -1.69
N ILE A 92 -9.88 -7.80 -1.17
CA ILE A 92 -10.60 -6.55 -0.89
C ILE A 92 -11.21 -5.94 -2.16
N LEU A 93 -10.45 -5.93 -3.25
CA LEU A 93 -10.89 -5.38 -4.54
C LEU A 93 -12.10 -6.12 -5.14
N GLN A 94 -12.44 -7.32 -4.64
CA GLN A 94 -13.67 -8.03 -5.04
C GLN A 94 -14.93 -7.35 -4.51
N PHE A 95 -14.83 -6.59 -3.41
CA PHE A 95 -15.95 -5.88 -2.80
C PHE A 95 -16.14 -4.45 -3.35
N VAL A 96 -15.18 -3.95 -4.13
CA VAL A 96 -15.29 -2.64 -4.79
C VAL A 96 -16.25 -2.75 -5.97
N ARG A 97 -17.24 -1.85 -6.04
CA ARG A 97 -18.22 -1.81 -7.15
C ARG A 97 -17.51 -1.53 -8.46
N LYS A 98 -17.84 -2.30 -9.50
CA LYS A 98 -17.24 -2.19 -10.85
C LYS A 98 -18.20 -1.59 -11.88
N ASP A 99 -19.48 -1.54 -11.55
CA ASP A 99 -20.59 -1.04 -12.34
C ASP A 99 -21.10 0.32 -11.81
N GLY A 100 -21.96 0.99 -12.57
CA GLY A 100 -22.51 2.31 -12.21
C GLY A 100 -21.82 3.50 -12.89
N THR A 101 -22.19 4.70 -12.49
CA THR A 101 -21.60 5.98 -12.92
C THR A 101 -20.19 6.16 -12.36
N ARG A 102 -19.46 7.17 -12.84
CA ARG A 102 -18.09 7.45 -12.38
C ARG A 102 -18.04 7.83 -10.89
N GLU A 103 -19.08 8.52 -10.39
CA GLU A 103 -19.23 8.87 -8.98
C GLU A 103 -19.56 7.65 -8.11
N GLU A 104 -20.37 6.71 -8.61
CA GLU A 104 -20.73 5.49 -7.87
C GLU A 104 -19.59 4.47 -7.75
N ARG A 105 -18.49 4.67 -8.49
CA ARG A 105 -17.28 3.83 -8.48
C ARG A 105 -16.11 4.43 -7.69
N LEU A 106 -16.30 5.60 -7.07
CA LEU A 106 -15.40 6.14 -6.03
C LEU A 106 -15.67 5.42 -4.70
#